data_AF-A0A2S7BU92-F1
#
_entry.id   AF-A0A2S7BU92-F1
#
_cell.length_a   1.000
_cell.length_b   1.000
_cell.length_c   1.000
_cell.angle_alpha   90.00
_cell.angle_beta   90.00
_cell.angle_gamma   90.00
#
_symmetry.space_group_name_H-M   'P 1'
#
loop_
_entity.id
_entity.type
_entity.pdbx_description
1 polymer ?
#
loop_
_entity_poly.entity_id
_entity_poly.type
_entity_poly.pdbx_seq_one_letter_code
_entity_poly.pdbx_strand_id
1 'polypeptide(L)'
;MLARPLYALLATFALGACAHTSATPAPAIVTETSAMSSSSPTTVPPNKPTAEGLLGQLLVLIKGSQTISDFTPQRLNSTMGQAVQFVKGDEGRYRAFGRLTKDWSYGFGVDETKLDGRWFEFRFDRNVAGASPPMSEICRLDFDRFTHQLEQMGFARERNIVEDGRWMSDFFTRPGMRVEVFPRGEAAEPQALVAHKCVEWVYIR
;
A
#
# COMPACT_ATOMS: atom_id res chain seq x y z
N MET A 1 9.33 -61.37 1.45
CA MET A 1 8.20 -62.26 1.05
C MET A 1 6.96 -61.69 1.74
N LEU A 2 5.85 -61.28 1.15
CA LEU A 2 5.19 -61.48 -0.15
C LEU A 2 4.30 -60.22 -0.39
N ALA A 3 4.41 -59.53 -1.53
CA ALA A 3 3.61 -59.70 -2.76
C ALA A 3 2.15 -59.17 -2.69
N ARG A 4 1.87 -58.16 -3.56
CA ARG A 4 0.58 -57.61 -4.04
C ARG A 4 -0.32 -58.70 -4.69
N PRO A 5 -1.65 -58.51 -4.87
CA PRO A 5 -2.24 -57.79 -6.04
C PRO A 5 -3.51 -56.94 -5.70
N LEU A 6 -3.86 -55.82 -6.34
CA LEU A 6 -4.25 -55.51 -7.74
C LEU A 6 -5.57 -56.18 -8.20
N TYR A 7 -6.63 -55.39 -8.37
CA TYR A 7 -7.61 -55.57 -9.46
C TYR A 7 -8.11 -54.21 -9.96
N ALA A 8 -7.95 -54.03 -11.27
CA ALA A 8 -8.43 -52.93 -12.09
C ALA A 8 -9.83 -53.25 -12.64
N LEU A 9 -10.59 -52.23 -13.01
CA LEU A 9 -11.56 -52.35 -14.10
C LEU A 9 -11.73 -51.03 -14.85
N LEU A 10 -11.43 -51.12 -16.15
CA LEU A 10 -11.55 -50.14 -17.22
C LEU A 10 -12.98 -50.09 -17.74
N ALA A 11 -13.40 -48.93 -18.28
CA ALA A 11 -14.23 -48.88 -19.48
C ALA A 11 -14.09 -47.52 -20.19
N THR A 12 -13.46 -47.57 -21.35
CA THR A 12 -13.34 -46.55 -22.41
C THR A 12 -14.63 -46.40 -23.22
N PHE A 13 -14.93 -45.19 -23.73
CA PHE A 13 -15.61 -45.02 -25.00
C PHE A 13 -15.02 -43.85 -25.79
N ALA A 14 -14.96 -44.04 -27.11
CA ALA A 14 -14.08 -43.40 -28.06
C ALA A 14 -14.77 -42.35 -28.95
N LEU A 15 -13.95 -41.38 -29.37
CA LEU A 15 -13.88 -40.65 -30.66
C LEU A 15 -15.17 -40.28 -31.44
N GLY A 16 -15.30 -38.97 -31.71
CA GLY A 16 -16.01 -38.42 -32.85
C GLY A 16 -15.30 -37.17 -33.36
N ALA A 17 -14.61 -37.29 -34.49
CA ALA A 17 -13.98 -36.18 -35.22
C ALA A 17 -14.96 -35.60 -36.25
N CYS A 18 -15.01 -34.28 -36.36
CA CYS A 18 -15.48 -33.60 -37.58
C CYS A 18 -14.54 -32.42 -37.89
N ALA A 19 -13.73 -32.59 -38.93
CA ALA A 19 -13.07 -31.49 -39.61
C ALA A 19 -14.08 -30.84 -40.57
N HIS A 20 -14.31 -29.54 -40.42
CA HIS A 20 -14.95 -28.73 -41.45
C HIS A 20 -14.03 -27.57 -41.80
N THR A 21 -13.35 -27.73 -42.94
CA THR A 21 -12.78 -26.65 -43.73
C THR A 21 -13.93 -26.01 -44.51
N SER A 22 -14.05 -24.67 -44.45
CA SER A 22 -14.58 -23.87 -45.55
C SER A 22 -14.16 -22.40 -45.43
N ALA A 23 -13.42 -21.97 -46.46
CA ALA A 23 -13.48 -20.68 -47.16
C ALA A 23 -13.16 -19.38 -46.42
N THR A 24 -11.98 -18.83 -46.76
CA THR A 24 -11.63 -17.40 -46.74
C THR A 24 -12.51 -16.58 -47.69
N PRO A 25 -13.08 -15.45 -47.24
CA PRO A 25 -13.44 -14.34 -48.12
C PRO A 25 -12.34 -13.27 -48.09
N ALA A 26 -11.83 -12.90 -49.27
CA ALA A 26 -11.09 -11.67 -49.51
C ALA A 26 -12.05 -10.45 -49.52
N PRO A 27 -11.54 -9.21 -49.40
CA PRO A 27 -12.12 -8.16 -48.57
C PRO A 27 -13.21 -7.33 -49.25
N ALA A 28 -14.24 -6.96 -48.49
CA ALA A 28 -15.07 -5.80 -48.81
C ALA A 28 -14.40 -4.55 -48.24
N ILE A 29 -13.96 -3.65 -49.13
CA ILE A 29 -13.53 -2.30 -48.79
C ILE A 29 -14.78 -1.55 -48.33
N VAL A 30 -14.87 -1.28 -47.03
CA VAL A 30 -15.83 -0.32 -46.47
C VAL A 30 -15.04 0.91 -46.07
N THR A 31 -15.20 1.97 -46.85
CA THR A 31 -14.69 3.30 -46.54
C THR A 31 -15.56 3.89 -45.43
N GLU A 32 -15.31 3.53 -44.17
CA GLU A 32 -15.82 4.29 -43.04
C GLU A 32 -14.78 5.34 -42.64
N THR A 33 -15.11 6.59 -42.96
CA THR A 33 -14.49 7.78 -42.39
C THR A 33 -14.64 7.72 -40.88
N SER A 34 -13.66 7.14 -40.19
CA SER A 34 -13.60 7.14 -38.74
C SER A 34 -13.25 8.56 -38.30
N ALA A 35 -14.29 9.32 -37.95
CA ALA A 35 -14.16 10.57 -37.23
C ALA A 35 -13.42 10.28 -35.92
N MET A 36 -12.20 10.78 -35.84
CA MET A 36 -11.34 10.72 -34.67
C MET A 36 -11.98 11.55 -33.56
N SER A 37 -12.91 10.96 -32.81
CA SER A 37 -13.34 11.50 -31.53
C SER A 37 -12.16 11.35 -30.57
N SER A 38 -11.34 12.40 -30.50
CA SER A 38 -10.41 12.61 -29.40
C SER A 38 -11.21 12.61 -28.11
N SER A 39 -11.29 11.47 -27.44
CA SER A 39 -11.70 11.42 -26.05
C SER A 39 -10.63 12.17 -25.26
N SER A 40 -10.93 13.42 -24.93
CA SER A 40 -10.24 14.13 -23.87
C SER A 40 -10.12 13.21 -22.67
N PRO A 41 -8.94 13.07 -22.04
CA PRO A 41 -8.83 12.25 -20.84
C PRO A 41 -9.84 12.78 -19.84
N THR A 42 -10.82 11.94 -19.52
CA THR A 42 -11.71 12.19 -18.40
C THR A 42 -10.82 12.29 -17.18
N THR A 43 -10.57 13.51 -16.72
CA THR A 43 -9.98 13.76 -15.41
C THR A 43 -10.93 13.14 -14.39
N VAL A 44 -10.64 11.89 -14.03
CA VAL A 44 -11.30 11.22 -12.90
C VAL A 44 -11.10 12.16 -11.73
N PRO A 45 -12.18 12.70 -11.12
CA PRO A 45 -12.03 13.54 -9.94
C PRO A 45 -11.21 12.75 -8.91
N PRO A 46 -10.22 13.37 -8.26
CA PRO A 46 -9.38 12.65 -7.30
C PRO A 46 -10.31 11.99 -6.29
N ASN A 47 -10.32 10.65 -6.27
CA ASN A 47 -11.08 9.91 -5.29
C ASN A 47 -10.65 10.42 -3.91
N LYS A 48 -11.64 10.74 -3.07
CA LYS A 48 -11.39 11.17 -1.69
C LYS A 48 -10.38 10.21 -1.04
N PRO A 49 -9.31 10.70 -0.40
CA PRO A 49 -8.29 9.82 0.18
C PRO A 49 -8.91 8.88 1.21
N THR A 50 -8.50 7.62 1.16
CA THR A 50 -8.82 6.59 2.16
C THR A 50 -7.53 6.18 2.89
N ALA A 51 -7.64 5.70 4.12
CA ALA A 51 -6.48 5.22 4.87
C ALA A 51 -5.74 4.08 4.14
N GLU A 52 -6.49 3.11 3.60
CA GLU A 52 -5.97 2.03 2.78
C GLU A 52 -5.25 2.54 1.52
N GLY A 53 -5.84 3.51 0.82
CA GLY A 53 -5.24 4.11 -0.36
C GLY A 53 -3.93 4.82 -0.04
N LEU A 54 -3.89 5.61 1.04
CA LEU A 54 -2.70 6.34 1.47
C LEU A 54 -1.56 5.40 1.90
N LEU A 55 -1.86 4.35 2.68
CA LEU A 55 -0.87 3.34 3.05
C LEU A 55 -0.39 2.55 1.83
N GLY A 56 -1.28 2.22 0.89
CA GLY A 56 -0.91 1.59 -0.37
C GLY A 56 0.01 2.47 -1.23
N GLN A 57 -0.28 3.77 -1.32
CA GLN A 57 0.58 4.73 -2.02
C GLN A 57 1.95 4.90 -1.32
N LEU A 58 1.99 4.86 0.01
CA LEU A 58 3.24 4.86 0.76
C LEU A 58 4.09 3.62 0.43
N LEU A 59 3.47 2.43 0.33
CA LEU A 59 4.17 1.22 -0.12
C LEU A 59 4.73 1.37 -1.54
N VAL A 60 3.98 1.99 -2.46
CA VAL A 60 4.46 2.31 -3.82
C VAL A 60 5.66 3.25 -3.77
N LEU A 61 5.60 4.30 -2.94
CA LEU A 61 6.69 5.25 -2.75
C LEU A 61 7.95 4.57 -2.22
N ILE A 62 7.83 3.73 -1.19
CA ILE A 62 8.94 2.96 -0.61
C ILE A 62 9.54 2.01 -1.64
N LYS A 63 8.70 1.28 -2.38
CA LYS A 63 9.16 0.33 -3.41
C LYS A 63 9.96 1.02 -4.52
N GLY A 64 9.55 2.22 -4.93
CA GLY A 64 10.17 2.98 -6.01
C GLY A 64 11.39 3.81 -5.62
N SER A 65 11.85 3.74 -4.37
CA SER A 65 12.88 4.62 -3.80
C SER A 65 14.03 3.82 -3.20
N GLN A 66 15.28 4.25 -3.39
CA GLN A 66 16.45 3.61 -2.79
C GLN A 66 16.77 4.21 -1.42
N THR A 67 16.59 5.52 -1.27
CA THR A 67 16.91 6.25 -0.03
C THR A 67 15.84 7.29 0.29
N ILE A 68 15.89 7.86 1.50
CA ILE A 68 15.01 8.98 1.89
C ILE A 68 15.19 10.22 1.01
N SER A 69 16.35 10.40 0.38
CA SER A 69 16.60 11.52 -0.55
C SER A 69 15.69 11.48 -1.78
N ASP A 70 15.16 10.31 -2.16
CA ASP A 70 14.23 10.17 -3.28
C ASP A 70 12.85 10.76 -2.99
N PHE A 71 12.51 11.03 -1.71
CA PHE A 71 11.19 11.49 -1.26
C PHE A 71 10.99 12.98 -1.55
N THR A 72 11.33 13.44 -2.75
CA THR A 72 11.20 14.84 -3.15
C THR A 72 9.74 15.31 -3.11
N PRO A 73 9.47 16.63 -2.98
CA PRO A 73 8.11 17.16 -3.02
C PRO A 73 7.32 16.71 -4.24
N GLN A 74 7.96 16.66 -5.41
CA GLN A 74 7.37 16.22 -6.68
C GLN A 74 6.99 14.75 -6.63
N ARG A 75 7.87 13.89 -6.10
CA ARG A 75 7.60 12.45 -5.99
C ARG A 75 6.51 12.16 -4.95
N LEU A 76 6.53 12.85 -3.81
CA LEU A 76 5.46 12.72 -2.82
C LEU A 76 4.12 13.13 -3.40
N ASN A 77 4.05 14.28 -4.08
CA ASN A 77 2.80 14.76 -4.68
C ASN A 77 2.28 13.77 -5.74
N SER A 78 3.13 13.31 -6.66
CA SER A 78 2.71 12.40 -7.72
C SER A 78 2.34 10.99 -7.22
N THR A 79 3.05 10.46 -6.22
CA THR A 79 2.85 9.08 -5.74
C THR A 79 1.73 8.99 -4.71
N MET A 80 1.69 9.93 -3.75
CA MET A 80 0.66 9.99 -2.71
C MET A 80 -0.64 10.64 -3.21
N GLY A 81 -0.60 11.33 -4.35
CA GLY A 81 -1.77 12.03 -4.92
C GLY A 81 -2.33 13.13 -4.01
N GLN A 82 -1.54 13.64 -3.06
CA GLN A 82 -1.92 14.76 -2.18
C GLN A 82 -1.01 15.95 -2.45
N ALA A 83 -1.60 17.15 -2.40
CA ALA A 83 -0.85 18.38 -2.56
C ALA A 83 0.12 18.60 -1.38
N VAL A 84 1.42 18.45 -1.65
CA VAL A 84 2.49 18.70 -0.70
C VAL A 84 2.84 20.19 -0.70
N GLN A 85 2.94 20.78 0.49
CA GLN A 85 3.28 22.18 0.68
C GLN A 85 4.57 22.31 1.48
N PHE A 86 5.43 23.25 1.08
CA PHE A 86 6.59 23.63 1.88
C PHE A 86 6.19 24.34 3.16
N VAL A 87 6.95 24.11 4.22
CA VAL A 87 6.80 24.87 5.46
C VAL A 87 7.35 26.27 5.23
N LYS A 88 6.59 27.30 5.60
CA LYS A 88 7.00 28.70 5.39
C LYS A 88 8.35 28.97 6.04
N GLY A 89 9.31 29.43 5.23
CA GLY A 89 10.67 29.75 5.68
C GLY A 89 11.58 28.54 5.82
N ASP A 90 11.19 27.36 5.34
CA ASP A 90 11.98 26.15 5.44
C ASP A 90 11.79 25.23 4.22
N GLU A 91 12.75 25.27 3.30
CA GLU A 91 12.73 24.47 2.07
C GLU A 91 13.06 23.00 2.31
N GLY A 92 13.66 22.66 3.47
CA GLY A 92 13.96 21.29 3.88
C GLY A 92 12.74 20.55 4.41
N ARG A 93 11.64 21.25 4.66
CA ARG A 93 10.42 20.70 5.24
C ARG A 93 9.23 20.86 4.32
N TYR A 94 8.53 19.76 4.06
CA TYR A 94 7.33 19.77 3.25
C TYR A 94 6.37 18.66 3.66
N ARG A 95 5.08 18.98 3.63
CA ARG A 95 4.03 18.11 4.19
C ARG A 95 2.70 18.24 3.46
N ALA A 96 1.89 17.21 3.58
CA ALA A 96 0.48 17.20 3.25
C ALA A 96 -0.32 16.75 4.46
N PHE A 97 -1.52 17.29 4.62
CA PHE A 97 -2.46 16.89 5.65
C PHE A 97 -3.88 16.94 5.11
N GLY A 98 -4.77 16.14 5.68
CA GLY A 98 -6.17 16.16 5.28
C GLY A 98 -7.05 15.32 6.18
N ARG A 99 -8.36 15.54 6.08
CA ARG A 99 -9.37 14.82 6.87
C ARG A 99 -9.75 13.51 6.17
N LEU A 100 -9.75 12.41 6.91
CA LEU A 100 -10.21 11.10 6.41
C LEU A 100 -11.67 10.87 6.77
N THR A 101 -11.95 10.90 8.07
CA THR A 101 -13.23 10.54 8.66
C THR A 101 -13.68 11.60 9.67
N LYS A 102 -14.76 11.33 10.41
CA LYS A 102 -15.15 12.20 11.53
C LYS A 102 -14.05 12.28 12.59
N ASP A 103 -13.38 11.17 12.84
CA ASP A 103 -12.49 11.01 13.99
C ASP A 103 -11.01 11.03 13.60
N TRP A 104 -10.70 10.82 12.33
CA TRP A 104 -9.34 10.70 11.82
C TRP A 104 -8.98 11.72 10.74
N SER A 105 -7.73 12.18 10.79
CA SER A 105 -7.01 12.88 9.73
C SER A 105 -5.72 12.13 9.40
N TYR A 106 -5.11 12.46 8.27
CA TYR A 106 -3.77 11.99 7.92
C TYR A 106 -2.81 13.17 7.87
N GLY A 107 -1.54 12.88 8.12
CA GLY A 107 -0.42 13.79 7.86
C GLY A 107 0.77 13.00 7.36
N PHE A 108 1.48 13.53 6.37
CA PHE A 108 2.79 13.02 6.01
C PHE A 108 3.71 14.12 5.51
N GLY A 109 5.01 13.89 5.58
CA GLY A 109 5.98 14.86 5.12
C GLY A 109 7.41 14.42 5.35
N VAL A 110 8.32 15.20 4.79
CA VAL A 110 9.75 15.12 5.08
C VAL A 110 10.13 16.29 5.96
N ASP A 111 10.93 15.98 6.97
CA ASP A 111 11.62 16.95 7.79
C ASP A 111 13.13 16.74 7.68
N GLU A 112 13.89 17.82 7.89
CA GLU A 112 15.35 17.78 7.85
C GLU A 112 15.93 18.75 8.88
N THR A 113 16.81 18.24 9.75
CA THR A 113 17.57 19.07 10.70
C THR A 113 19.04 18.72 10.64
N LYS A 114 19.90 19.64 11.11
CA LYS A 114 21.34 19.39 11.19
C LYS A 114 21.70 18.23 12.15
N LEU A 115 20.86 17.95 13.13
CA LEU A 115 21.11 16.94 14.16
C LEU A 115 20.55 15.57 13.78
N ASP A 116 19.32 15.53 13.27
CA ASP A 116 18.60 14.28 13.01
C ASP A 116 18.71 13.82 11.55
N GLY A 117 19.30 14.64 10.68
CA GLY A 117 19.33 14.42 9.25
C GLY A 117 17.94 14.57 8.63
N ARG A 118 17.71 13.89 7.51
CA ARG A 118 16.43 13.86 6.81
C ARG A 118 15.62 12.64 7.24
N TRP A 119 14.33 12.82 7.47
CA TRP A 119 13.40 11.72 7.72
C TRP A 119 12.02 12.01 7.13
N PHE A 120 11.24 10.96 6.96
CA PHE A 120 9.83 11.04 6.57
C PHE A 120 8.94 10.47 7.66
N GLU A 121 7.79 11.11 7.85
CA GLU A 121 6.73 10.60 8.73
C GLU A 121 5.42 10.48 7.95
N PHE A 122 4.67 9.41 8.23
CA PHE A 122 3.27 9.26 7.86
C PHE A 122 2.49 8.83 9.09
N ARG A 123 1.41 9.54 9.45
CA ARG A 123 0.63 9.22 10.64
C ARG A 123 -0.86 9.46 10.45
N PHE A 124 -1.67 8.72 11.20
CA PHE A 124 -3.07 9.03 11.41
C PHE A 124 -3.26 9.83 12.70
N ASP A 125 -3.78 11.04 12.56
CA ASP A 125 -4.02 11.96 13.67
C ASP A 125 -5.49 11.91 14.09
N ARG A 126 -5.72 11.97 15.40
CA ARG A 126 -7.06 12.11 15.97
C ARG A 126 -7.56 13.53 15.80
N ASN A 127 -8.81 13.69 15.37
CA ASN A 127 -9.42 15.00 15.18
C ASN A 127 -9.82 15.68 16.51
N VAL A 128 -9.93 14.91 17.59
CA VAL A 128 -10.27 15.40 18.94
C VAL A 128 -9.13 15.08 19.89
N ALA A 129 -8.55 16.12 20.50
CA ALA A 129 -7.48 15.97 21.47
C ALA A 129 -7.92 15.13 22.67
N GLY A 130 -7.05 14.21 23.11
CA GLY A 130 -7.34 13.30 24.23
C GLY A 130 -8.28 12.13 23.91
N ALA A 131 -8.95 12.11 22.75
CA ALA A 131 -9.80 10.99 22.36
C ALA A 131 -8.97 9.73 22.01
N SER A 132 -9.63 8.57 22.02
CA SER A 132 -9.06 7.31 21.55
C SER A 132 -10.10 6.56 20.69
N PRO A 133 -10.51 7.14 19.55
CA PRO A 133 -11.48 6.50 18.67
C PRO A 133 -10.92 5.15 18.15
N PRO A 134 -11.78 4.16 17.84
CA PRO A 134 -11.33 2.92 17.22
C PRO A 134 -10.72 3.21 15.84
N MET A 135 -9.73 2.40 15.47
CA MET A 135 -9.07 2.45 14.17
C MET A 135 -9.80 1.64 13.10
N SER A 136 -10.90 0.95 13.42
CA SER A 136 -11.63 0.07 12.50
C SER A 136 -11.90 0.69 11.11
N GLU A 137 -12.28 1.97 11.05
CA GLU A 137 -12.55 2.66 9.78
C GLU A 137 -11.28 2.88 8.92
N ILE A 138 -10.10 2.93 9.55
CA ILE A 138 -8.80 3.18 8.92
C ILE A 138 -7.89 1.94 8.85
N CYS A 139 -8.34 0.78 9.34
CA CYS A 139 -7.53 -0.44 9.51
C CYS A 139 -7.63 -1.45 8.35
N ARG A 140 -8.22 -1.07 7.20
CA ARG A 140 -8.42 -2.03 6.09
C ARG A 140 -7.12 -2.63 5.55
N LEU A 141 -6.07 -1.81 5.47
CA LEU A 141 -4.71 -2.29 5.32
C LEU A 141 -4.09 -2.35 6.71
N ASP A 142 -4.21 -3.51 7.34
CA ASP A 142 -3.71 -3.76 8.69
C ASP A 142 -2.17 -3.83 8.74
N PHE A 143 -1.66 -3.93 9.96
CA PHE A 143 -0.22 -3.96 10.23
C PHE A 143 0.47 -5.16 9.58
N ASP A 144 -0.12 -6.35 9.65
CA ASP A 144 0.50 -7.58 9.14
C ASP A 144 0.60 -7.54 7.60
N ARG A 145 -0.47 -7.10 6.93
CA ARG A 145 -0.50 -6.93 5.48
C ARG A 145 0.46 -5.84 5.02
N PHE A 146 0.52 -4.70 5.72
CA PHE A 146 1.45 -3.61 5.39
C PHE A 146 2.91 -4.05 5.54
N THR A 147 3.25 -4.67 6.67
CA THR A 147 4.62 -5.10 6.96
C THR A 147 5.08 -6.25 6.09
N HIS A 148 4.17 -7.17 5.73
CA HIS A 148 4.47 -8.22 4.76
C HIS A 148 4.88 -7.66 3.39
N GLN A 149 4.30 -6.54 2.97
CA GLN A 149 4.71 -5.86 1.73
C GLN A 149 6.14 -5.30 1.84
N LEU A 150 6.57 -4.81 3.00
CA LEU A 150 7.95 -4.37 3.22
C LEU A 150 8.93 -5.54 3.12
N GLU A 151 8.61 -6.69 3.73
CA GLU A 151 9.43 -7.91 3.61
C GLU A 151 9.55 -8.37 2.15
N GLN A 152 8.45 -8.35 1.39
CA GLN A 152 8.45 -8.63 -0.06
C GLN A 152 9.30 -7.64 -0.88
N MET A 153 9.57 -6.44 -0.37
CA MET A 153 10.46 -5.44 -0.97
C MET A 153 11.93 -5.62 -0.55
N GLY A 154 12.27 -6.70 0.16
CA GLY A 154 13.63 -7.06 0.54
C GLY A 154 14.11 -6.38 1.83
N PHE A 155 13.21 -5.84 2.65
CA PHE A 155 13.57 -5.37 3.98
C PHE A 155 13.68 -6.54 4.96
N ALA A 156 14.71 -6.50 5.80
CA ALA A 156 14.83 -7.39 6.96
C ALA A 156 14.04 -6.80 8.14
N ARG A 157 13.17 -7.62 8.75
CA ARG A 157 12.32 -7.23 9.89
C ARG A 157 13.02 -7.50 11.22
N GLU A 158 12.92 -6.56 12.15
CA GLU A 158 13.34 -6.67 13.54
C GLU A 158 12.27 -6.08 14.46
N ARG A 159 11.94 -6.77 15.57
CA ARG A 159 11.00 -6.23 16.55
C ARG A 159 11.68 -5.21 17.46
N ASN A 160 11.08 -4.04 17.59
CA ASN A 160 11.49 -3.05 18.58
C ASN A 160 10.76 -3.32 19.91
N ILE A 161 11.49 -3.90 20.85
CA ILE A 161 11.03 -4.20 22.20
C ILE A 161 11.65 -3.19 23.15
N VAL A 162 10.83 -2.47 23.92
CA VAL A 162 11.32 -1.51 24.93
C VAL A 162 11.81 -2.24 26.19
N GLU A 163 12.49 -1.52 27.09
CA GLU A 163 13.17 -2.09 28.27
C GLU A 163 12.29 -2.98 29.16
N ASP A 164 10.98 -2.70 29.22
CA ASP A 164 10.01 -3.48 30.01
C ASP A 164 9.46 -4.72 29.28
N GLY A 165 10.01 -5.06 28.11
CA GLY A 165 9.63 -6.22 27.31
C GLY A 165 8.40 -6.01 26.43
N ARG A 166 7.79 -4.81 26.44
CA ARG A 166 6.66 -4.51 25.54
C ARG A 166 7.13 -4.26 24.12
N TRP A 167 6.35 -4.76 23.18
CA TRP A 167 6.51 -4.48 21.77
C TRP A 167 6.01 -3.07 21.43
N MET A 168 6.87 -2.23 20.87
CA MET A 168 6.57 -0.84 20.53
C MET A 168 6.35 -0.63 19.03
N SER A 169 7.18 -1.23 18.19
CA SER A 169 7.18 -1.07 16.73
C SER A 169 7.97 -2.20 16.08
N ASP A 170 7.97 -2.26 14.75
CA ASP A 170 8.90 -3.10 13.99
C ASP A 170 9.78 -2.22 13.10
N PHE A 171 11.08 -2.53 13.09
CA PHE A 171 12.04 -2.00 12.14
C PHE A 171 12.12 -2.89 10.90
N PHE A 172 12.25 -2.25 9.74
CA PHE A 172 12.45 -2.87 8.45
C PHE A 172 13.64 -2.19 7.81
N THR A 173 14.73 -2.92 7.60
CA THR A 173 15.98 -2.35 7.11
C THR A 173 16.41 -2.98 5.79
N ARG A 174 16.84 -2.15 4.84
CA ARG A 174 17.61 -2.54 3.66
C ARG A 174 18.69 -1.49 3.39
N PRO A 175 19.68 -1.74 2.51
CA PRO A 175 20.67 -0.73 2.18
C PRO A 175 20.02 0.60 1.76
N GLY A 176 20.38 1.69 2.45
CA GLY A 176 19.91 3.04 2.15
C GLY A 176 18.56 3.44 2.76
N MET A 177 17.83 2.54 3.42
CA MET A 177 16.53 2.87 4.01
C MET A 177 16.17 2.00 5.22
N ARG A 178 15.71 2.65 6.29
CA ARG A 178 15.07 2.03 7.44
C ARG A 178 13.65 2.57 7.59
N VAL A 179 12.67 1.66 7.64
CA VAL A 179 11.27 1.95 7.93
C VAL A 179 10.94 1.42 9.32
N GLU A 180 10.34 2.24 10.16
CA GLU A 180 9.78 1.83 11.45
C GLU A 180 8.26 1.97 11.39
N VAL A 181 7.55 0.90 11.76
CA VAL A 181 6.08 0.84 11.71
C VAL A 181 5.55 0.64 13.12
N PHE A 182 4.73 1.59 13.58
CA PHE A 182 4.11 1.58 14.89
C PHE A 182 2.69 0.99 14.80
N PRO A 183 2.43 -0.15 15.48
CA PRO A 183 1.12 -0.74 15.55
C PRO A 183 0.26 -0.07 16.64
N ARG A 184 -1.06 -0.10 16.43
CA ARG A 184 -2.04 0.10 17.49
C ARG A 184 -3.17 -0.91 17.35
N GLY A 185 -3.77 -1.34 18.47
CA GLY A 185 -4.94 -2.22 18.45
C GLY A 185 -6.12 -1.54 17.73
N GLU A 186 -6.88 -2.31 16.95
CA GLU A 186 -7.99 -1.78 16.16
C GLU A 186 -9.06 -1.11 17.02
N ALA A 187 -9.40 -1.71 18.17
CA ALA A 187 -10.33 -1.15 19.14
C ALA A 187 -9.91 -1.53 20.58
N ALA A 188 -10.50 -0.86 21.58
CA ALA A 188 -10.26 -1.17 22.98
C ALA A 188 -10.92 -2.49 23.43
N GLU A 189 -11.95 -2.92 22.71
CA GLU A 189 -12.70 -4.15 22.94
C GLU A 189 -13.47 -4.55 21.66
N PRO A 190 -13.83 -5.84 21.50
CA PRO A 190 -13.41 -6.99 22.32
C PRO A 190 -11.91 -7.32 22.13
N GLN A 191 -11.39 -8.26 22.94
CA GLN A 191 -9.96 -8.65 22.92
C GLN A 191 -9.44 -9.02 21.51
N ALA A 192 -10.29 -9.57 20.65
CA ALA A 192 -9.93 -9.86 19.25
C ALA A 192 -9.50 -8.59 18.48
N LEU A 193 -10.20 -7.47 18.68
CA LEU A 193 -9.85 -6.19 18.05
C LEU A 193 -8.68 -5.48 18.76
N VAL A 194 -8.46 -5.75 20.04
CA VAL A 194 -7.25 -5.30 20.74
C VAL A 194 -6.00 -5.98 20.16
N ALA A 195 -6.13 -7.27 19.86
CA ALA A 195 -5.06 -8.08 19.29
C ALA A 195 -4.79 -7.77 17.82
N HIS A 196 -5.83 -7.49 17.02
CA HIS A 196 -5.68 -7.07 15.63
C HIS A 196 -5.02 -5.69 15.54
N LYS A 197 -3.89 -5.59 14.84
CA LYS A 197 -3.06 -4.39 14.80
C LYS A 197 -3.24 -3.62 13.49
N CYS A 198 -3.41 -2.32 13.62
CA CYS A 198 -3.45 -1.36 12.53
C CYS A 198 -2.16 -0.55 12.50
N VAL A 199 -1.79 -0.02 11.33
CA VAL A 199 -0.71 0.96 11.21
C VAL A 199 -1.19 2.31 11.76
N GLU A 200 -0.57 2.81 12.82
CA GLU A 200 -0.85 4.15 13.36
C GLU A 200 0.13 5.20 12.80
N TRP A 201 1.40 4.82 12.74
CA TRP A 201 2.49 5.71 12.36
C TRP A 201 3.59 4.93 11.64
N VAL A 202 4.16 5.54 10.60
CA VAL A 202 5.33 5.04 9.86
C VAL A 202 6.38 6.14 9.86
N TYR A 203 7.62 5.74 10.17
CA TYR A 203 8.78 6.62 10.25
C TYR A 203 9.89 6.07 9.34
N ILE A 204 10.53 6.91 8.52
CA ILE A 204 11.52 6.46 7.53
C ILE A 204 12.78 7.31 7.60
N ARG A 205 13.94 6.66 7.58
CA ARG A 205 15.28 7.26 7.46
C ARG A 205 16.09 6.59 6.35
#